data_AF-A0A7W0D7L5-F1
#
_entry.id   AF-A0A7W0D7L5-F1
#
_cell.length_a   1.000
_cell.length_b   1.000
_cell.length_c   1.000
_cell.angle_alpha   90.00
_cell.angle_beta   90.00
_cell.angle_gamma   90.00
#
_symmetry.space_group_name_H-M   'P 1'
#
loop_
_entity.id
_entity.type
_entity.pdbx_description
1 polymer ?
#
loop_
_entity_poly.entity_id
_entity_poly.type
_entity_poly.pdbx_seq_one_letter_code
_entity_poly.pdbx_strand_id
1 'polypeptide(L)'
;MKTDTIKVVRAVSRVICGDGETCSKGTAFLISPTRVITATHVVDSYFEDQSPIILQFLNVENCFILRQAVPINNLEIEKSPVTILSFDEPIDCDFLEFTNYEINDQDQYETFGYPVVKWEMGQWTSQKVSRKLDASMMRPFDWDIDLNHNSKIEDFSGLSGAPLLVNGELTGVLLTEALVEKKSISLGAISISKFKQVLEDCNIKIIDTSYTLYDSELIHQPEGQNYTEYTFIEKLESANIFEHEMCQTEFYNAEILKRVIESKGIDKDILSFKKLQDKIQSIWHTKYIAFKNLDDGSELLSSVYERIEDLDSELLAADKKVSLFVKKGMLHQLSEECKVGWVKNYKSKLIDYQRIKGES
;
A
#
# COMPACT_ATOMS: atom_id res chain seq x y z
N MET A 1 6.80 9.86 7.42
CA MET A 1 6.68 10.71 6.21
C MET A 1 8.00 11.11 5.54
N LYS A 2 9.15 11.31 6.21
CA LYS A 2 10.41 11.70 5.51
C LYS A 2 11.23 10.53 4.91
N THR A 3 11.06 9.31 5.42
CA THR A 3 11.91 8.15 5.08
C THR A 3 11.63 7.61 3.66
N ASP A 4 10.36 7.53 3.26
CA ASP A 4 9.96 6.95 1.96
C ASP A 4 10.33 7.84 0.77
N THR A 5 10.28 9.16 0.94
CA THR A 5 10.68 10.13 -0.11
C THR A 5 12.18 10.01 -0.45
N ILE A 6 13.03 9.80 0.56
CA ILE A 6 14.49 9.63 0.35
C ILE A 6 14.78 8.33 -0.39
N LYS A 7 14.07 7.25 -0.02
CA LYS A 7 14.15 5.95 -0.71
C LYS A 7 13.83 6.09 -2.20
N VAL A 8 12.72 6.74 -2.55
CA VAL A 8 12.31 6.93 -3.96
C VAL A 8 13.35 7.73 -4.74
N VAL A 9 13.80 8.87 -4.21
CA VAL A 9 14.76 9.75 -4.91
C VAL A 9 16.09 9.05 -5.18
N ARG A 10 16.53 8.15 -4.29
CA ARG A 10 17.74 7.32 -4.45
C ARG A 10 17.59 6.24 -5.51
N ALA A 11 16.43 5.59 -5.53
CA ALA A 11 16.14 4.49 -6.45
C ALA A 11 15.93 4.95 -7.90
N VAL A 12 15.58 6.22 -8.11
CA VAL A 12 15.26 6.78 -9.43
C VAL A 12 16.53 7.32 -10.13
N SER A 13 16.68 6.91 -11.39
CA SER A 13 17.78 7.27 -12.29
C SER A 13 17.27 7.98 -13.54
N ARG A 14 18.20 8.68 -14.19
CA ARG A 14 18.03 9.15 -15.57
C ARG A 14 18.37 8.00 -16.51
N VAL A 15 17.62 7.85 -17.58
CA VAL A 15 17.96 6.94 -18.68
C VAL A 15 18.17 7.74 -19.96
N ILE A 16 19.26 7.43 -20.63
CA ILE A 16 19.63 7.99 -21.93
C ILE A 16 19.84 6.82 -22.89
N CYS A 17 19.13 6.83 -24.01
CA CYS A 17 19.30 5.82 -25.06
C CYS A 17 19.77 6.48 -26.35
N GLY A 18 20.86 5.96 -26.92
CA GLY A 18 21.52 6.52 -28.10
C GLY A 18 22.52 7.64 -27.78
N ASP A 19 23.17 8.13 -28.83
CA ASP A 19 24.25 9.11 -28.74
C ASP A 19 23.87 10.42 -29.44
N GLY A 20 24.46 11.54 -28.99
CA GLY A 20 24.34 12.85 -29.66
C GLY A 20 23.02 13.59 -29.38
N GLU A 21 22.62 14.46 -30.31
CA GLU A 21 21.46 15.37 -30.15
C GLU A 21 20.11 14.65 -30.29
N THR A 22 20.10 13.43 -30.80
CA THR A 22 18.89 12.62 -31.03
C THR A 22 18.67 11.56 -29.95
N CYS A 23 19.47 11.55 -28.87
CA CYS A 23 19.29 10.59 -27.79
C CYS A 23 17.93 10.75 -27.10
N SER A 24 17.27 9.62 -26.86
CA SER A 24 16.05 9.58 -26.06
C SER A 24 16.40 9.76 -24.60
N LYS A 25 15.60 10.56 -23.89
CA LYS A 25 15.77 10.86 -22.47
C LYS A 25 14.51 10.49 -21.72
N GLY A 26 14.68 9.77 -20.62
CA GLY A 26 13.59 9.37 -19.76
C GLY A 26 14.02 9.15 -18.32
N THR A 27 13.12 8.55 -17.56
CA THR A 27 13.33 8.17 -16.17
C THR A 27 13.28 6.65 -16.05
N ALA A 28 14.08 6.08 -15.15
CA ALA A 28 14.02 4.67 -14.80
C ALA A 28 14.20 4.52 -13.28
N PHE A 29 13.74 3.42 -12.68
CA PHE A 29 13.92 3.22 -11.23
C PHE A 29 14.27 1.78 -10.89
N LEU A 30 15.02 1.60 -9.79
CA LEU A 30 15.44 0.29 -9.31
C LEU A 30 14.27 -0.53 -8.81
N ILE A 31 14.21 -1.77 -9.29
CA ILE A 31 13.29 -2.83 -8.84
C ILE A 31 14.04 -4.03 -8.24
N SER A 32 15.37 -4.03 -8.36
CA SER A 32 16.32 -4.88 -7.64
C SER A 32 17.70 -4.21 -7.68
N PRO A 33 18.72 -4.72 -6.96
CA PRO A 33 20.05 -4.11 -6.94
C PRO A 33 20.71 -3.98 -8.32
N THR A 34 20.34 -4.82 -9.30
CA THR A 34 20.95 -4.87 -10.64
C THR A 34 19.94 -4.67 -11.78
N ARG A 35 18.72 -4.23 -11.46
CA ARG A 35 17.65 -4.06 -12.46
C ARG A 35 16.86 -2.79 -12.24
N VAL A 36 16.60 -2.09 -13.34
CA VAL A 36 15.66 -0.99 -13.39
C VAL A 36 14.51 -1.31 -14.33
N ILE A 37 13.40 -0.60 -14.17
CA ILE A 37 12.31 -0.56 -15.14
C ILE A 37 12.16 0.87 -15.69
N THR A 38 11.81 0.96 -16.97
CA THR A 38 11.50 2.21 -17.68
C THR A 38 10.39 1.98 -18.70
N ALA A 39 9.91 3.05 -19.33
CA ALA A 39 8.97 2.96 -20.45
C ALA A 39 9.70 2.46 -21.70
N THR A 40 9.09 1.55 -22.46
CA THR A 40 9.73 0.92 -23.63
C THR A 40 10.15 1.95 -24.68
N HIS A 41 9.32 2.97 -24.93
CA HIS A 41 9.63 4.00 -25.93
C HIS A 41 10.86 4.86 -25.59
N VAL A 42 11.32 4.83 -24.34
CA VAL A 42 12.54 5.52 -23.91
C VAL A 42 13.79 4.82 -24.45
N VAL A 43 13.68 3.52 -24.76
CA VAL A 43 14.79 2.67 -25.24
C VAL A 43 14.55 2.13 -26.64
N ASP A 44 13.64 2.72 -27.42
CA ASP A 44 13.33 2.30 -28.80
C ASP A 44 14.57 2.26 -29.69
N SER A 45 15.49 3.22 -29.55
CA SER A 45 16.73 3.25 -30.33
C SER A 45 17.57 1.99 -30.11
N TYR A 46 17.58 1.39 -28.91
CA TYR A 46 18.25 0.10 -28.70
C TYR A 46 17.63 -1.00 -29.56
N PHE A 47 16.30 -1.06 -29.67
CA PHE A 47 15.62 -2.07 -30.48
C PHE A 47 15.78 -1.82 -31.98
N GLU A 48 15.91 -0.56 -32.40
CA GLU A 48 16.08 -0.18 -33.80
C GLU A 48 17.51 -0.42 -34.31
N ASP A 49 18.52 0.05 -33.57
CA ASP A 49 19.92 0.08 -34.03
C ASP A 49 20.96 -0.35 -32.99
N GLN A 50 20.52 -0.92 -31.86
CA GLN A 50 21.39 -1.35 -30.74
C GLN A 50 22.16 -0.19 -30.10
N SER A 51 21.62 1.03 -30.19
CA SER A 51 22.09 2.20 -29.46
C SER A 51 22.33 1.92 -27.96
N PRO A 52 23.41 2.45 -27.37
CA PRO A 52 23.72 2.21 -25.95
C PRO A 52 22.63 2.78 -25.02
N ILE A 53 22.38 2.09 -23.91
CA ILE A 53 21.52 2.57 -22.83
C ILE A 53 22.37 2.88 -21.61
N ILE A 54 22.33 4.14 -21.16
CA ILE A 54 23.08 4.63 -20.01
C ILE A 54 22.12 5.07 -18.92
N LEU A 55 22.31 4.52 -17.72
CA LEU A 55 21.63 4.91 -16.49
C LEU A 55 22.54 5.83 -15.68
N GLN A 56 21.97 6.92 -15.16
CA GLN A 56 22.68 7.87 -14.31
C GLN A 56 21.93 8.05 -12.99
N PHE A 57 22.52 7.55 -11.90
CA PHE A 57 22.01 7.72 -10.54
C PHE A 57 22.68 8.93 -9.91
N LEU A 58 21.88 9.92 -9.51
CA LEU A 58 22.39 11.19 -8.97
C LEU A 58 22.39 11.27 -7.45
N ASN A 59 21.55 10.46 -6.80
CA ASN A 59 21.18 10.67 -5.40
C ASN A 59 21.61 9.53 -4.48
N VAL A 60 22.37 8.54 -4.96
CA VAL A 60 22.81 7.38 -4.17
C VAL A 60 23.97 7.82 -3.28
N GLU A 61 23.72 7.99 -1.98
CA GLU A 61 24.73 8.40 -0.97
C GLU A 61 25.55 9.65 -1.32
N ASN A 62 24.97 10.59 -2.08
CA ASN A 62 25.65 11.77 -2.65
C ASN A 62 26.74 11.44 -3.69
N CYS A 63 26.72 10.24 -4.28
CA CYS A 63 27.58 9.83 -5.36
C CYS A 63 26.84 9.79 -6.70
N PHE A 64 27.55 10.21 -7.75
CA PHE A 64 27.12 10.05 -9.14
C PHE A 64 27.55 8.67 -9.65
N ILE A 65 26.60 7.82 -10.04
CA ILE A 65 26.88 6.47 -10.52
C ILE A 65 26.36 6.30 -11.94
N LEU A 66 27.21 5.76 -12.82
CA LEU A 66 26.88 5.39 -14.19
C LEU A 66 26.79 3.87 -14.33
N ARG A 67 25.77 3.42 -15.06
CA ARG A 67 25.65 2.01 -15.50
C ARG A 67 25.29 1.97 -16.98
N GLN A 68 26.01 1.16 -17.74
CA GLN A 68 25.51 0.71 -19.03
C GLN A 68 24.54 -0.44 -18.78
N ALA A 69 23.37 -0.39 -19.41
CA ALA A 69 22.32 -1.36 -19.22
C ALA A 69 21.90 -1.99 -20.54
N VAL A 70 21.29 -3.17 -20.45
CA VAL A 70 20.71 -3.90 -21.60
C VAL A 70 19.32 -4.40 -21.23
N PRO A 71 18.35 -4.45 -22.16
CA PRO A 71 17.07 -5.08 -21.92
C PRO A 71 17.24 -6.56 -21.56
N ILE A 72 16.42 -7.05 -20.62
CA ILE A 72 16.36 -8.49 -20.36
C ILE A 72 15.68 -9.16 -21.57
N ASN A 73 16.32 -10.18 -22.13
CA ASN A 73 15.83 -10.86 -23.33
C ASN A 73 14.57 -11.69 -23.06
N ASN A 74 13.41 -11.23 -23.52
CA ASN A 74 12.19 -12.02 -23.65
C ASN A 74 11.29 -11.45 -24.77
N LEU A 75 10.73 -12.33 -25.60
CA LEU A 75 9.92 -12.00 -26.79
C LEU A 75 8.62 -11.25 -26.46
N GLU A 76 8.12 -11.32 -25.23
CA GLU A 76 6.95 -10.55 -24.78
C GLU A 76 7.29 -9.13 -24.30
N ILE A 77 8.55 -8.84 -23.96
CA ILE A 77 8.98 -7.52 -23.46
C ILE A 77 9.01 -6.49 -24.58
N GLU A 78 9.35 -6.90 -25.81
CA GLU A 78 9.35 -6.02 -26.99
C GLU A 78 7.97 -5.43 -27.32
N LYS A 79 6.89 -6.02 -26.78
CA LYS A 79 5.51 -5.56 -27.00
C LYS A 79 4.84 -5.02 -25.74
N SER A 80 5.60 -4.80 -24.68
CA SER A 80 5.11 -4.25 -23.43
C SER A 80 5.31 -2.73 -23.40
N PRO A 81 4.43 -1.96 -22.74
CA PRO A 81 4.67 -0.53 -22.49
C PRO A 81 5.88 -0.25 -21.57
N VAL A 82 6.42 -1.27 -20.89
CA VAL A 82 7.63 -1.17 -20.06
C VAL A 82 8.69 -2.17 -20.45
N THR A 83 9.94 -1.76 -20.24
CA THR A 83 11.12 -2.60 -20.42
C THR A 83 11.91 -2.68 -19.11
N ILE A 84 12.31 -3.89 -18.74
CA ILE A 84 13.24 -4.12 -17.63
C ILE A 84 14.66 -4.19 -18.20
N LEU A 85 15.55 -3.40 -17.62
CA LEU A 85 16.96 -3.33 -17.97
C LEU A 85 17.80 -3.96 -16.86
N SER A 86 18.84 -4.69 -17.23
CA SER A 86 19.85 -5.21 -16.31
C SER A 86 21.22 -4.59 -16.55
N PHE A 87 22.03 -4.53 -15.49
CA PHE A 87 23.41 -4.06 -15.51
C PHE A 87 24.25 -4.87 -14.51
N ASP A 88 25.57 -4.90 -14.69
CA ASP A 88 26.44 -5.89 -14.02
C ASP A 88 26.72 -5.56 -12.54
N GLU A 89 27.04 -4.31 -12.23
CA GLU A 89 27.42 -3.90 -10.87
C GLU A 89 26.21 -3.39 -10.08
N PRO A 90 25.91 -3.96 -8.90
CA PRO A 90 24.76 -3.53 -8.12
C PRO A 90 24.85 -2.05 -7.70
N ILE A 91 23.69 -1.44 -7.48
CA ILE A 91 23.57 -0.16 -6.79
C ILE A 91 23.27 -0.44 -5.33
N ASP A 92 24.09 0.12 -4.44
CA ASP A 92 23.92 0.00 -2.99
C ASP A 92 22.91 1.04 -2.47
N CYS A 93 21.64 0.80 -2.77
CA CYS A 93 20.53 1.51 -2.16
C CYS A 93 19.26 0.66 -2.15
N ASP A 94 18.27 1.09 -1.39
CA ASP A 94 16.94 0.51 -1.43
C ASP A 94 16.34 0.63 -2.84
N PHE A 95 15.60 -0.41 -3.25
CA PHE A 95 14.83 -0.44 -4.49
C PHE A 95 13.33 -0.35 -4.19
N LEU A 96 12.53 -0.09 -5.23
CA LEU A 96 11.09 0.01 -5.12
C LEU A 96 10.44 -1.34 -5.44
N GLU A 97 9.44 -1.70 -4.65
CA GLU A 97 8.71 -2.96 -4.78
C GLU A 97 7.29 -2.67 -5.23
N PHE A 98 6.83 -3.35 -6.28
CA PHE A 98 5.48 -3.17 -6.78
C PHE A 98 4.46 -3.71 -5.76
N THR A 99 3.38 -2.95 -5.59
CA THR A 99 2.28 -3.30 -4.71
C THR A 99 1.00 -3.44 -5.54
N ASN A 100 0.26 -4.51 -5.34
CA ASN A 100 -1.00 -4.84 -6.04
C ASN A 100 -2.16 -3.97 -5.51
N TYR A 101 -2.00 -2.65 -5.61
CA TYR A 101 -2.98 -1.68 -5.16
C TYR A 101 -3.91 -1.36 -6.33
N GLU A 102 -5.21 -1.45 -6.09
CA GLU A 102 -6.19 -1.06 -7.09
C GLU A 102 -6.36 0.45 -7.10
N ILE A 103 -5.89 1.08 -8.16
CA ILE A 103 -5.94 2.53 -8.36
C ILE A 103 -7.38 2.95 -8.68
N ASN A 104 -7.89 3.90 -7.90
CA ASN A 104 -9.22 4.47 -8.05
C ASN A 104 -9.17 5.93 -8.53
N ASP A 105 -10.30 6.40 -9.05
CA ASP A 105 -10.48 7.80 -9.38
C ASP A 105 -10.30 8.66 -8.11
N GLN A 106 -9.71 9.84 -8.26
CA GLN A 106 -9.40 10.78 -7.17
C GLN A 106 -8.32 10.36 -6.17
N ASP A 107 -7.73 9.17 -6.31
CA ASP A 107 -6.59 8.75 -5.50
C ASP A 107 -5.44 9.77 -5.61
N GLN A 108 -4.75 10.02 -4.50
CA GLN A 108 -3.56 10.86 -4.51
C GLN A 108 -2.39 10.05 -5.08
N TYR A 109 -1.79 10.58 -6.13
CA TYR A 109 -0.57 10.03 -6.70
C TYR A 109 0.60 10.99 -6.50
N GLU A 110 1.78 10.40 -6.38
CA GLU A 110 3.06 11.07 -6.34
C GLU A 110 4.01 10.39 -7.33
N THR A 111 4.96 11.15 -7.85
CA THR A 111 6.00 10.64 -8.72
C THR A 111 7.24 11.51 -8.60
N PHE A 112 8.40 10.89 -8.76
CA PHE A 112 9.67 11.58 -8.89
C PHE A 112 10.35 11.11 -10.17
N GLY A 113 10.80 12.04 -10.98
CA GLY A 113 11.53 11.74 -12.20
C GLY A 113 12.32 12.93 -12.70
N TYR A 114 12.89 12.79 -13.90
CA TYR A 114 13.77 13.79 -14.49
C TYR A 114 13.16 14.35 -15.77
N PRO A 115 12.24 15.34 -15.68
CA PRO A 115 11.80 16.02 -16.88
C PRO A 115 12.98 16.79 -17.48
N VAL A 116 13.02 16.95 -18.81
CA VAL A 116 14.13 17.61 -19.52
C VAL A 116 14.38 19.02 -18.98
N VAL A 117 13.33 19.75 -18.59
CA VAL A 117 13.41 21.09 -17.99
C VAL A 117 14.01 21.12 -16.57
N LYS A 118 14.09 19.97 -15.87
CA LYS A 118 14.70 19.81 -14.54
C LYS A 118 15.67 18.63 -14.50
N TRP A 119 16.35 18.36 -15.61
CA TRP A 119 17.19 17.18 -15.80
C TRP A 119 18.28 16.99 -14.73
N GLU A 120 18.80 18.07 -14.15
CA GLU A 120 19.88 17.99 -13.15
C GLU A 120 19.40 17.71 -11.73
N MET A 121 18.17 18.10 -11.38
CA MET A 121 17.68 18.01 -10.00
C MET A 121 16.55 17.00 -9.83
N GLY A 122 15.92 16.60 -10.93
CA GLY A 122 14.65 15.89 -10.90
C GLY A 122 13.52 16.76 -10.36
N GLN A 123 12.32 16.20 -10.32
CA GLN A 123 11.15 16.89 -9.84
C GLN A 123 10.13 15.92 -9.23
N TRP A 124 9.68 16.25 -8.02
CA TRP A 124 8.47 15.68 -7.44
C TRP A 124 7.23 16.31 -8.07
N THR A 125 6.27 15.46 -8.45
CA THR A 125 4.93 15.85 -8.88
C THR A 125 3.90 15.06 -8.09
N SER A 126 2.89 15.74 -7.57
CA SER A 126 1.81 15.11 -6.78
C SER A 126 0.47 15.73 -7.17
N GLN A 127 -0.51 14.90 -7.52
CA GLN A 127 -1.85 15.33 -7.89
C GLN A 127 -2.86 14.18 -7.64
N LYS A 128 -4.06 14.28 -8.21
CA LYS A 128 -5.07 13.22 -8.16
C LYS A 128 -5.17 12.46 -9.47
N VAL A 129 -5.44 11.17 -9.38
CA VAL A 129 -5.86 10.35 -10.51
C VAL A 129 -7.13 10.96 -11.09
N SER A 130 -7.13 11.24 -12.40
CA SER A 130 -8.31 11.79 -13.08
C SER A 130 -9.35 10.71 -13.28
N ARG A 131 -8.95 9.61 -13.93
CA ARG A 131 -9.79 8.45 -14.18
C ARG A 131 -8.97 7.23 -14.55
N LYS A 132 -9.50 6.04 -14.26
CA LYS A 132 -9.07 4.78 -14.87
C LYS A 132 -9.83 4.54 -16.17
N LEU A 133 -9.12 4.14 -17.22
CA LEU A 133 -9.69 3.83 -18.53
C LEU A 133 -9.97 2.34 -18.65
N ASP A 134 -11.10 1.98 -19.28
CA ASP A 134 -11.51 0.59 -19.46
C ASP A 134 -10.61 -0.10 -20.49
N ALA A 135 -10.00 -1.22 -20.10
CA ALA A 135 -9.10 -2.01 -20.93
C ALA A 135 -9.72 -2.51 -22.24
N SER A 136 -11.06 -2.61 -22.32
CA SER A 136 -11.79 -3.05 -23.52
C SER A 136 -11.72 -2.07 -24.70
N MET A 137 -11.24 -0.83 -24.48
CA MET A 137 -11.16 0.22 -25.50
C MET A 137 -9.73 0.62 -25.88
N MET A 138 -8.70 -0.10 -25.42
CA MET A 138 -7.30 0.37 -25.49
C MET A 138 -6.35 -0.63 -26.13
N ARG A 139 -5.30 -0.13 -26.80
CA ARG A 139 -4.18 -0.97 -27.26
C ARG A 139 -3.22 -1.26 -26.09
N PRO A 140 -2.40 -2.33 -26.17
CA PRO A 140 -1.47 -2.71 -25.09
C PRO A 140 -0.52 -1.61 -24.61
N PHE A 141 -0.15 -0.68 -25.50
CA PHE A 141 0.80 0.40 -25.22
C PHE A 141 0.15 1.69 -24.71
N ASP A 142 -1.16 1.85 -24.87
CA ASP A 142 -1.85 3.05 -24.39
C ASP A 142 -1.85 3.03 -22.83
N TRP A 143 -1.80 4.17 -22.15
CA TRP A 143 -1.93 4.19 -20.68
C TRP A 143 -3.33 3.74 -20.24
N ASP A 144 -3.52 3.14 -19.06
CA ASP A 144 -4.87 2.87 -18.51
C ASP A 144 -5.27 3.84 -17.39
N ILE A 145 -4.43 4.82 -17.09
CA ILE A 145 -4.67 5.82 -16.05
C ILE A 145 -4.41 7.20 -16.62
N ASP A 146 -5.44 8.05 -16.63
CA ASP A 146 -5.28 9.47 -16.90
C ASP A 146 -4.97 10.19 -15.58
N LEU A 147 -3.90 10.98 -15.57
CA LEU A 147 -3.46 11.72 -14.40
C LEU A 147 -3.80 13.20 -14.55
N ASN A 148 -4.42 13.80 -13.52
CA ASN A 148 -4.53 15.25 -13.49
C ASN A 148 -3.15 15.85 -13.29
N HIS A 149 -2.81 16.86 -14.06
CA HIS A 149 -1.67 17.71 -13.79
C HIS A 149 -2.16 19.14 -13.59
N ASN A 150 -1.66 19.82 -12.57
CA ASN A 150 -1.94 21.25 -12.36
C ASN A 150 -0.63 22.02 -12.14
N SER A 151 0.42 21.58 -12.83
CA SER A 151 1.77 22.06 -12.59
C SER A 151 2.13 23.25 -13.47
N LYS A 152 2.96 24.14 -12.93
CA LYS A 152 3.73 25.15 -13.69
C LYS A 152 4.81 24.54 -14.61
N ILE A 153 4.82 23.21 -14.78
CA ILE A 153 5.75 22.50 -15.67
C ILE A 153 5.17 22.62 -17.07
N GLU A 154 5.87 23.35 -17.93
CA GLU A 154 5.49 23.54 -19.34
C GLU A 154 5.79 22.30 -20.19
N ASP A 155 6.71 21.43 -19.72
CA ASP A 155 7.18 20.26 -20.43
C ASP A 155 7.45 19.05 -19.51
N PHE A 156 6.70 17.97 -19.72
CA PHE A 156 6.87 16.70 -19.00
C PHE A 156 7.74 15.69 -19.75
N SER A 157 8.33 16.07 -20.90
CA SER A 157 9.30 15.23 -21.61
C SER A 157 10.39 14.75 -20.64
N GLY A 158 10.78 13.49 -20.71
CA GLY A 158 11.74 12.88 -19.79
C GLY A 158 11.14 12.22 -18.53
N LEU A 159 9.86 12.44 -18.19
CA LEU A 159 9.22 11.74 -17.06
C LEU A 159 8.76 10.32 -17.38
N SER A 160 8.65 9.94 -18.66
CA SER A 160 8.32 8.58 -19.04
C SER A 160 9.26 7.57 -18.37
N GLY A 161 8.68 6.54 -17.77
CA GLY A 161 9.37 5.52 -17.00
C GLY A 161 9.56 5.85 -15.51
N ALA A 162 9.10 7.01 -15.03
CA ALA A 162 9.08 7.33 -13.60
C ALA A 162 8.10 6.44 -12.80
N PRO A 163 8.35 6.18 -11.51
CA PRO A 163 7.43 5.39 -10.67
C PRO A 163 6.11 6.13 -10.46
N LEU A 164 4.99 5.41 -10.55
CA LEU A 164 3.69 5.87 -10.07
C LEU A 164 3.51 5.41 -8.61
N LEU A 165 3.51 6.36 -7.69
CA LEU A 165 3.20 6.09 -6.29
C LEU A 165 1.76 6.49 -6.01
N VAL A 166 0.94 5.60 -5.47
CA VAL A 166 -0.42 5.93 -5.01
C VAL A 166 -0.50 5.62 -3.53
N ASN A 167 -0.81 6.63 -2.72
CA ASN A 167 -0.79 6.52 -1.24
C ASN A 167 0.54 5.94 -0.69
N GLY A 168 1.67 6.27 -1.32
CA GLY A 168 3.01 5.81 -0.93
C GLY A 168 3.41 4.44 -1.50
N GLU A 169 2.50 3.72 -2.15
CA GLU A 169 2.75 2.39 -2.73
C GLU A 169 3.15 2.50 -4.20
N LEU A 170 4.09 1.68 -4.68
CA LEU A 170 4.44 1.63 -6.12
C LEU A 170 3.40 0.81 -6.88
N THR A 171 2.56 1.47 -7.68
CA THR A 171 1.38 0.86 -8.30
C THR A 171 1.43 0.83 -9.83
N GLY A 172 2.44 1.45 -10.42
CA GLY A 172 2.57 1.55 -11.87
C GLY A 172 3.80 2.34 -12.32
N VAL A 173 3.81 2.68 -13.61
CA VAL A 173 4.87 3.45 -14.26
C VAL A 173 4.24 4.59 -15.07
N LEU A 174 4.82 5.78 -15.02
CA LEU A 174 4.37 6.93 -15.80
C LEU A 174 4.70 6.76 -17.28
N LEU A 175 3.74 7.13 -18.13
CA LEU A 175 3.93 7.32 -19.56
C LEU A 175 3.55 8.77 -19.91
N THR A 176 4.41 9.45 -20.65
CA THR A 176 4.13 10.81 -21.15
C THR A 176 4.02 10.77 -22.66
N GLU A 177 2.95 11.32 -23.22
CA GLU A 177 2.86 11.56 -24.65
C GLU A 177 3.20 13.02 -24.94
N ALA A 178 4.26 13.26 -25.72
CA ALA A 178 4.55 14.57 -26.25
C ALA A 178 3.60 14.87 -27.44
N LEU A 179 2.99 16.05 -27.47
CA LEU A 179 2.08 16.43 -28.55
C LEU A 179 2.78 17.04 -29.76
N VAL A 180 2.29 16.63 -30.93
CA VAL A 180 2.35 17.36 -32.19
C VAL A 180 1.55 18.66 -32.05
N GLU A 181 2.13 19.79 -32.48
CA GLU A 181 1.48 21.10 -32.64
C GLU A 181 0.92 21.78 -31.36
N LYS A 182 1.70 21.75 -30.26
CA LYS A 182 1.65 22.72 -29.14
C LYS A 182 0.25 23.04 -28.56
N LYS A 183 -0.42 22.11 -27.84
CA LYS A 183 -1.35 22.57 -26.78
C LYS A 183 -1.79 21.67 -25.61
N SER A 184 -1.26 20.47 -25.43
CA SER A 184 -1.46 19.70 -24.17
C SER A 184 -0.54 18.48 -24.10
N ILE A 185 0.46 18.48 -23.23
CA ILE A 185 1.17 17.24 -22.92
C ILE A 185 0.24 16.43 -22.01
N SER A 186 -0.18 15.25 -22.46
CA SER A 186 -1.02 14.36 -21.69
C SER A 186 -0.12 13.48 -20.81
N LEU A 187 -0.45 13.46 -19.52
CA LEU A 187 0.24 12.69 -18.50
C LEU A 187 -0.63 11.50 -18.15
N GLY A 188 -0.12 10.29 -18.40
CA GLY A 188 -0.78 9.08 -17.99
C GLY A 188 0.18 8.13 -17.29
N ALA A 189 -0.37 7.01 -16.88
CA ALA A 189 0.39 5.92 -16.30
C ALA A 189 -0.21 4.58 -16.68
N ILE A 190 0.63 3.57 -16.60
CA ILE A 190 0.25 2.18 -16.75
C ILE A 190 0.21 1.51 -15.40
N SER A 191 -0.91 0.88 -15.10
CA SER A 191 -1.05 0.04 -13.91
C SER A 191 -0.28 -1.26 -14.09
N ILE A 192 0.09 -1.88 -12.97
CA ILE A 192 0.71 -3.23 -12.95
C ILE A 192 -0.07 -4.23 -13.79
N SER A 193 -1.40 -4.12 -13.89
CA SER A 193 -2.23 -5.07 -14.65
C SER A 193 -1.83 -5.17 -16.13
N LYS A 194 -1.30 -4.10 -16.74
CA LYS A 194 -0.86 -4.09 -18.15
C LYS A 194 0.48 -4.75 -18.41
N PHE A 195 1.34 -4.84 -17.39
CA PHE A 195 2.69 -5.40 -17.52
C PHE A 195 3.00 -6.48 -16.49
N LYS A 196 1.96 -7.07 -15.89
CA LYS A 196 2.08 -8.09 -14.86
C LYS A 196 2.88 -9.30 -15.36
N GLN A 197 2.63 -9.75 -16.58
CA GLN A 197 3.36 -10.87 -17.18
C GLN A 197 4.87 -10.57 -17.30
N VAL A 198 5.24 -9.33 -17.64
CA VAL A 198 6.66 -8.92 -17.68
C VAL A 198 7.32 -9.03 -16.31
N LEU A 199 6.62 -8.63 -15.24
CA LEU A 199 7.12 -8.76 -13.88
C LEU A 199 7.28 -10.24 -13.49
N GLU A 200 6.28 -11.07 -13.79
CA GLU A 200 6.29 -12.50 -13.48
C GLU A 200 7.41 -13.24 -14.22
N ASP A 201 7.59 -12.99 -15.52
CA ASP A 201 8.64 -13.58 -16.35
C ASP A 201 10.04 -13.19 -15.86
N CYS A 202 10.19 -11.97 -15.34
CA CYS A 202 11.43 -11.49 -14.76
C CYS A 202 11.61 -11.89 -13.29
N ASN A 203 10.67 -12.65 -12.71
CA ASN A 203 10.64 -13.07 -11.32
C ASN A 203 10.67 -11.88 -10.33
N ILE A 204 9.99 -10.79 -10.68
CA ILE A 204 9.80 -9.61 -9.85
C ILE A 204 8.53 -9.81 -9.02
N LYS A 205 8.66 -9.71 -7.70
CA LYS A 205 7.54 -9.91 -6.77
C LYS A 205 6.61 -8.70 -6.79
N ILE A 206 5.31 -8.98 -6.75
CA ILE A 206 4.27 -7.99 -6.51
C ILE A 206 3.72 -8.26 -5.10
N ILE A 207 3.77 -7.25 -4.24
CA ILE A 207 3.32 -7.31 -2.86
C ILE A 207 1.81 -7.07 -2.83
N ASP A 208 1.02 -7.99 -2.29
CA ASP A 208 -0.41 -7.72 -2.09
C ASP A 208 -0.62 -6.63 -1.02
N THR A 209 -1.36 -5.58 -1.40
CA THR A 209 -1.70 -4.38 -0.59
C THR A 209 -2.66 -4.65 0.56
N SER A 210 -3.06 -5.90 0.76
CA SER A 210 -4.11 -6.24 1.70
C SER A 210 -3.82 -5.79 3.14
N TYR A 211 -2.60 -5.33 3.47
CA TYR A 211 -2.27 -4.87 4.82
C TYR A 211 -1.09 -3.88 4.96
N THR A 212 -0.54 -3.25 3.91
CA THR A 212 0.63 -2.34 4.07
C THR A 212 0.30 -0.95 4.64
N LEU A 213 -0.98 -0.60 4.81
CA LEU A 213 -1.40 0.67 5.42
C LEU A 213 -1.33 0.70 6.95
N TYR A 214 -0.96 -0.41 7.60
CA TYR A 214 -0.57 -0.40 9.00
C TYR A 214 0.84 -0.96 9.08
N ASP A 215 1.79 -0.05 9.25
CA ASP A 215 3.05 -0.40 9.88
C ASP A 215 2.67 -1.04 11.22
N SER A 216 2.83 -2.36 11.33
CA SER A 216 2.23 -3.20 12.38
C SER A 216 2.72 -2.87 13.79
N GLU A 217 3.61 -1.89 13.93
CA GLU A 217 4.22 -1.43 15.18
C GLU A 217 3.67 -0.07 15.68
N LEU A 218 2.94 0.70 14.85
CA LEU A 218 2.41 2.00 15.23
C LEU A 218 1.04 1.88 15.92
N ILE A 219 1.03 2.09 17.24
CA ILE A 219 -0.20 2.15 18.06
C ILE A 219 -0.70 3.60 18.08
N HIS A 220 -1.91 3.83 17.55
CA HIS A 220 -2.57 5.13 17.62
C HIS A 220 -3.28 5.31 18.96
N GLN A 221 -3.11 6.49 19.57
CA GLN A 221 -3.81 6.85 20.80
C GLN A 221 -5.17 7.49 20.48
N PRO A 222 -6.24 7.17 21.23
CA PRO A 222 -7.56 7.72 20.99
C PRO A 222 -7.72 9.13 21.59
N GLU A 223 -6.88 10.08 21.17
CA GLU A 223 -6.87 11.45 21.69
C GLU A 223 -8.23 12.13 21.53
N GLY A 224 -8.86 12.49 22.66
CA GLY A 224 -10.13 13.22 22.69
C GLY A 224 -11.36 12.39 22.32
N GLN A 225 -11.26 11.06 22.22
CA GLN A 225 -12.43 10.19 22.03
C GLN A 225 -13.13 9.91 23.36
N ASN A 226 -14.46 9.97 23.36
CA ASN A 226 -15.27 9.53 24.50
C ASN A 226 -15.87 8.16 24.19
N TYR A 227 -15.51 7.13 24.97
CA TYR A 227 -16.02 5.77 24.82
C TYR A 227 -17.20 5.43 25.75
N THR A 228 -17.66 6.34 26.62
CA THR A 228 -18.68 6.03 27.65
C THR A 228 -20.03 5.54 27.11
N GLU A 229 -20.31 5.80 25.83
CA GLU A 229 -21.54 5.40 25.13
C GLU A 229 -21.37 4.15 24.26
N TYR A 230 -20.17 3.58 24.20
CA TYR A 230 -19.92 2.38 23.41
C TYR A 230 -20.38 1.13 24.16
N THR A 231 -21.08 0.25 23.46
CA THR A 231 -21.62 -1.00 24.00
C THR A 231 -20.52 -1.89 24.59
N PHE A 232 -19.33 -1.91 23.99
CA PHE A 232 -18.21 -2.72 24.50
C PHE A 232 -17.72 -2.23 25.87
N ILE A 233 -17.77 -0.91 26.14
CA ILE A 233 -17.44 -0.33 27.46
C ILE A 233 -18.49 -0.70 28.48
N GLU A 234 -19.77 -0.54 28.16
CA GLU A 234 -20.86 -0.90 29.08
C GLU A 234 -20.83 -2.40 29.43
N LYS A 235 -20.35 -3.24 28.50
CA LYS A 235 -20.11 -4.66 28.77
C LYS A 235 -18.94 -4.95 29.69
N LEU A 236 -17.86 -4.17 29.60
CA LEU A 236 -16.73 -4.27 30.52
C LEU A 236 -17.18 -3.85 31.92
N GLU A 237 -17.85 -2.70 32.03
CA GLU A 237 -18.33 -2.15 33.30
C GLU A 237 -19.41 -3.02 33.95
N SER A 238 -20.37 -3.53 33.17
CA SER A 238 -21.35 -4.51 33.67
C SER A 238 -20.72 -5.84 34.10
N ALA A 239 -19.48 -6.12 33.71
CA ALA A 239 -18.68 -7.25 34.15
C ALA A 239 -17.65 -6.88 35.24
N ASN A 240 -17.81 -5.73 35.90
CA ASN A 240 -16.91 -5.20 36.93
C ASN A 240 -15.47 -4.95 36.45
N ILE A 241 -15.27 -4.69 35.15
CA ILE A 241 -13.98 -4.32 34.56
C ILE A 241 -13.99 -2.81 34.29
N PHE A 242 -13.40 -2.03 35.19
CA PHE A 242 -13.36 -0.57 35.10
C PHE A 242 -12.01 -0.03 34.58
N GLU A 243 -10.94 -0.81 34.68
CA GLU A 243 -9.62 -0.49 34.13
C GLU A 243 -9.55 -0.88 32.64
N HIS A 244 -10.20 -0.09 31.78
CA HIS A 244 -10.41 -0.42 30.36
C HIS A 244 -9.71 0.52 29.36
N GLU A 245 -8.78 1.37 29.80
CA GLU A 245 -8.03 2.30 28.94
C GLU A 245 -7.29 1.59 27.79
N MET A 246 -6.67 0.45 28.09
CA MET A 246 -6.01 -0.37 27.06
C MET A 246 -7.01 -0.96 26.06
N CYS A 247 -8.19 -1.38 26.53
CA CYS A 247 -9.25 -1.90 25.66
C CYS A 247 -9.75 -0.83 24.68
N GLN A 248 -9.86 0.42 25.14
CA GLN A 248 -10.21 1.57 24.28
C GLN A 248 -9.18 1.79 23.19
N THR A 249 -7.90 1.77 23.55
CA THR A 249 -6.80 1.96 22.59
C THR A 249 -6.77 0.83 21.57
N GLU A 250 -6.93 -0.42 22.01
CA GLU A 250 -7.03 -1.61 21.14
C GLU A 250 -8.22 -1.51 20.18
N PHE A 251 -9.41 -1.19 20.70
CA PHE A 251 -10.62 -1.00 19.92
C PHE A 251 -10.45 0.10 18.86
N TYR A 252 -9.88 1.24 19.24
CA TYR A 252 -9.62 2.35 18.34
C TYR A 252 -8.76 1.92 17.14
N ASN A 253 -7.64 1.23 17.39
CA ASN A 253 -6.75 0.78 16.32
C ASN A 253 -7.45 -0.24 15.39
N ALA A 254 -8.29 -1.12 15.94
CA ALA A 254 -9.09 -2.03 15.13
C ALA A 254 -10.17 -1.32 14.30
N GLU A 255 -10.78 -0.25 14.82
CA GLU A 255 -11.76 0.56 14.09
C GLU A 255 -11.13 1.32 12.93
N ILE A 256 -9.92 1.87 13.11
CA ILE A 256 -9.22 2.50 11.98
C ILE A 256 -8.96 1.42 10.90
N LEU A 257 -8.46 0.23 11.27
CA LEU A 257 -8.20 -0.83 10.30
C LEU A 257 -9.47 -1.23 9.54
N LYS A 258 -10.57 -1.43 10.26
CA LYS A 258 -11.87 -1.75 9.66
C LYS A 258 -12.30 -0.68 8.65
N ARG A 259 -12.23 0.60 9.02
CA ARG A 259 -12.57 1.73 8.13
C ARG A 259 -11.69 1.76 6.89
N VAL A 260 -10.39 1.52 7.04
CA VAL A 260 -9.46 1.49 5.91
C VAL A 260 -9.82 0.35 4.95
N ILE A 261 -10.03 -0.86 5.47
CA ILE A 261 -10.42 -2.02 4.67
C ILE A 261 -11.76 -1.79 3.95
N GLU A 262 -12.76 -1.28 4.67
CA GLU A 262 -14.08 -0.99 4.11
C GLU A 262 -14.03 0.13 3.06
N SER A 263 -13.23 1.18 3.29
CA SER A 263 -13.08 2.31 2.35
C SER A 263 -12.46 1.91 1.01
N LYS A 264 -11.63 0.87 0.99
CA LYS A 264 -11.02 0.34 -0.24
C LYS A 264 -12.01 -0.43 -1.10
N GLY A 265 -13.10 -0.94 -0.51
CA GLY A 265 -14.13 -1.71 -1.24
C GLY A 265 -13.65 -3.05 -1.81
N ILE A 266 -12.50 -3.57 -1.39
CA ILE A 266 -11.93 -4.82 -1.90
C ILE A 266 -12.58 -6.00 -1.18
N ASP A 267 -13.48 -6.73 -1.86
CA ASP A 267 -14.25 -7.85 -1.30
C ASP A 267 -13.37 -8.92 -0.63
N LYS A 268 -12.21 -9.22 -1.21
CA LYS A 268 -11.26 -10.22 -0.66
C LYS A 268 -10.72 -9.80 0.70
N ASP A 269 -10.40 -8.52 0.88
CA ASP A 269 -9.82 -7.99 2.11
C ASP A 269 -10.89 -7.90 3.20
N ILE A 270 -12.10 -7.45 2.84
CA ILE A 270 -13.26 -7.47 3.72
C ILE A 270 -13.55 -8.89 4.20
N LEU A 271 -13.48 -9.88 3.29
CA LEU A 271 -13.68 -11.29 3.63
C LEU A 271 -12.56 -11.82 4.53
N SER A 272 -11.30 -11.45 4.28
CA SER A 272 -10.16 -11.88 5.11
C SER A 272 -10.27 -11.32 6.53
N PHE A 273 -10.59 -10.04 6.65
CA PHE A 273 -10.85 -9.38 7.93
C PHE A 273 -11.97 -10.06 8.72
N LYS A 274 -13.10 -10.37 8.07
CA LYS A 274 -14.21 -11.11 8.70
C LYS A 274 -13.79 -12.51 9.16
N LYS A 275 -13.04 -13.25 8.34
CA LYS A 275 -12.50 -14.57 8.72
C LYS A 275 -11.60 -14.49 9.95
N LEU A 276 -10.81 -13.43 10.08
CA LEU A 276 -9.97 -13.22 11.26
C LEU A 276 -10.82 -12.93 12.50
N GLN A 277 -11.85 -12.08 12.38
CA GLN A 277 -12.83 -11.87 13.45
C GLN A 277 -13.52 -13.18 13.87
N ASP A 278 -13.93 -14.02 12.91
CA ASP A 278 -14.56 -15.32 13.20
C ASP A 278 -13.63 -16.27 13.98
N LYS A 279 -12.33 -16.28 13.64
CA LYS A 279 -11.32 -17.03 14.40
C LYS A 279 -11.20 -16.52 15.84
N ILE A 280 -11.14 -15.20 16.03
CA ILE A 280 -11.07 -14.58 17.35
C ILE A 280 -12.34 -14.88 18.16
N GLN A 281 -13.51 -14.81 17.53
CA GLN A 281 -14.77 -15.19 18.15
C GLN A 281 -14.77 -16.66 18.59
N SER A 282 -14.20 -17.57 17.78
CA SER A 282 -14.06 -18.98 18.12
C SER A 282 -13.15 -19.21 19.33
N ILE A 283 -12.05 -18.47 19.43
CA ILE A 283 -11.16 -18.48 20.61
C ILE A 283 -11.94 -18.06 21.85
N TRP A 284 -12.66 -16.92 21.79
CA TRP A 284 -13.51 -16.47 22.88
C TRP A 284 -14.56 -17.52 23.26
N HIS A 285 -15.25 -18.09 22.28
CA HIS A 285 -16.32 -19.06 22.52
C HIS A 285 -15.83 -20.28 23.30
N THR A 286 -14.64 -20.77 22.97
CA THR A 286 -13.99 -21.89 23.66
C THR A 286 -13.78 -21.59 25.14
N LYS A 287 -13.27 -20.39 25.48
CA LYS A 287 -13.08 -19.95 26.87
C LYS A 287 -14.41 -19.67 27.57
N TYR A 288 -15.35 -19.03 26.87
CA TYR A 288 -16.67 -18.67 27.39
C TYR A 288 -17.52 -19.88 27.77
N ILE A 289 -17.44 -21.00 27.03
CA ILE A 289 -18.17 -22.23 27.39
C ILE A 289 -17.77 -22.70 28.79
N ALA A 290 -16.46 -22.76 29.07
CA ALA A 290 -15.90 -23.25 30.32
C ALA A 290 -16.07 -22.25 31.49
N PHE A 291 -16.21 -20.96 31.17
CA PHE A 291 -16.37 -19.90 32.16
C PHE A 291 -17.66 -20.05 32.97
N LYS A 292 -17.69 -19.58 34.23
CA LYS A 292 -18.88 -19.69 35.11
C LYS A 292 -19.24 -18.41 35.84
N ASN A 293 -18.35 -17.42 35.89
CA ASN A 293 -18.59 -16.21 36.66
C ASN A 293 -19.73 -15.39 36.03
N LEU A 294 -20.66 -14.94 36.89
CA LEU A 294 -21.80 -14.10 36.52
C LEU A 294 -21.47 -12.62 36.73
N ASP A 295 -20.53 -12.32 37.63
CA ASP A 295 -20.35 -11.00 38.19
C ASP A 295 -19.07 -10.31 37.73
N ASP A 296 -17.96 -11.04 37.63
CA ASP A 296 -16.65 -10.52 37.25
C ASP A 296 -16.15 -11.22 35.98
N GLY A 297 -15.83 -10.43 34.96
CA GLY A 297 -15.36 -10.92 33.67
C GLY A 297 -13.84 -10.92 33.47
N SER A 298 -13.06 -10.47 34.45
CA SER A 298 -11.62 -10.23 34.33
C SER A 298 -10.85 -11.51 33.94
N GLU A 299 -11.19 -12.63 34.57
CA GLU A 299 -10.60 -13.94 34.27
C GLU A 299 -10.92 -14.39 32.83
N LEU A 300 -12.13 -14.16 32.34
CA LEU A 300 -12.48 -14.50 30.96
C LEU A 300 -11.73 -13.62 29.96
N LEU A 301 -11.72 -12.30 30.18
CA LEU A 301 -11.01 -11.37 29.30
C LEU A 301 -9.51 -11.72 29.23
N SER A 302 -8.85 -11.88 30.39
CA SER A 302 -7.43 -12.22 30.48
C SER A 302 -7.12 -13.57 29.83
N SER A 303 -7.91 -14.61 30.10
CA SER A 303 -7.67 -15.94 29.50
C SER A 303 -7.92 -16.00 28.00
N VAL A 304 -8.75 -15.12 27.45
CA VAL A 304 -8.92 -14.95 26.00
C VAL A 304 -7.75 -14.19 25.40
N TYR A 305 -7.25 -13.15 26.09
CA TYR A 305 -6.06 -12.41 25.67
C TYR A 305 -4.84 -13.30 25.57
N GLU A 306 -4.53 -14.05 26.63
CA GLU A 306 -3.45 -15.03 26.65
C GLU A 306 -3.57 -16.01 25.47
N ARG A 307 -4.79 -16.45 25.18
CA ARG A 307 -5.01 -17.40 24.08
C ARG A 307 -4.85 -16.77 22.70
N ILE A 308 -5.17 -15.49 22.53
CA ILE A 308 -4.89 -14.74 21.30
C ILE A 308 -3.39 -14.58 21.12
N GLU A 309 -2.66 -14.25 22.19
CA GLU A 309 -1.20 -14.13 22.20
C GLU A 309 -0.51 -15.44 21.83
N ASP A 310 -0.90 -16.54 22.46
CA ASP A 310 -0.36 -17.88 22.17
C ASP A 310 -0.53 -18.27 20.70
N LEU A 311 -1.68 -17.89 20.10
CA LEU A 311 -2.05 -18.28 18.74
C LEU A 311 -1.68 -17.24 17.69
N ASP A 312 -1.07 -16.11 18.09
CA ASP A 312 -0.77 -14.98 17.23
C ASP A 312 0.15 -15.36 16.06
N SER A 313 1.16 -16.18 16.39
CA SER A 313 2.18 -16.67 15.46
C SER A 313 1.80 -17.95 14.71
N GLU A 314 0.63 -18.53 15.01
CA GLU A 314 0.14 -19.78 14.41
C GLU A 314 -1.23 -19.61 13.72
N LEU A 315 -2.33 -19.90 14.43
CA LEU A 315 -3.70 -19.90 13.87
C LEU A 315 -4.12 -18.53 13.34
N LEU A 316 -3.64 -17.47 14.00
CA LEU A 316 -3.89 -16.07 13.65
C LEU A 316 -2.79 -15.50 12.73
N ALA A 317 -1.76 -16.28 12.39
CA ALA A 317 -0.67 -15.86 11.51
C ALA A 317 -1.01 -15.92 10.01
N ALA A 318 -2.19 -16.41 9.63
CA ALA A 318 -2.65 -16.30 8.25
C ALA A 318 -2.65 -14.84 7.75
N ASP A 319 -2.77 -13.89 8.69
CA ASP A 319 -2.75 -12.45 8.46
C ASP A 319 -1.57 -11.81 9.22
N LYS A 320 -0.33 -12.23 8.90
CA LYS A 320 0.93 -11.78 9.57
C LYS A 320 1.13 -10.26 9.64
N LYS A 321 0.33 -9.51 8.88
CA LYS A 321 0.43 -8.05 8.77
C LYS A 321 -0.56 -7.32 9.70
N VAL A 322 -1.43 -8.03 10.44
CA VAL A 322 -2.26 -7.46 11.51
C VAL A 322 -1.54 -7.65 12.84
N SER A 323 -1.29 -6.54 13.55
CA SER A 323 -0.61 -6.58 14.85
C SER A 323 -1.44 -7.31 15.90
N LEU A 324 -0.76 -7.91 16.89
CA LEU A 324 -1.40 -8.50 18.07
C LEU A 324 -2.35 -7.51 18.76
N PHE A 325 -1.94 -6.24 18.82
CA PHE A 325 -2.72 -5.15 19.40
C PHE A 325 -4.07 -4.97 18.70
N VAL A 326 -4.07 -4.96 17.37
CA VAL A 326 -5.30 -4.86 16.57
C VAL A 326 -6.16 -6.12 16.69
N LYS A 327 -5.56 -7.31 16.80
CA LYS A 327 -6.30 -8.56 17.02
C LYS A 327 -7.04 -8.55 18.36
N LYS A 328 -6.44 -7.99 19.42
CA LYS A 328 -7.16 -7.74 20.68
C LYS A 328 -8.28 -6.72 20.50
N GLY A 329 -8.05 -5.66 19.72
CA GLY A 329 -9.09 -4.69 19.36
C GLY A 329 -10.29 -5.28 18.60
N MET A 330 -10.05 -6.25 17.72
CA MET A 330 -11.12 -6.97 17.00
C MET A 330 -12.06 -7.72 17.96
N LEU A 331 -11.56 -8.16 19.11
CA LEU A 331 -12.40 -8.77 20.15
C LEU A 331 -13.39 -7.74 20.73
N HIS A 332 -12.96 -6.48 20.88
CA HIS A 332 -13.84 -5.39 21.32
C HIS A 332 -14.83 -4.96 20.25
N GLN A 333 -14.47 -5.02 18.97
CA GLN A 333 -15.44 -4.84 17.86
C GLN A 333 -16.55 -5.90 17.91
N LEU A 334 -16.20 -7.16 18.15
CA LEU A 334 -17.18 -8.22 18.34
C LEU A 334 -18.04 -7.99 19.59
N SER A 335 -17.47 -7.37 20.63
CA SER A 335 -18.20 -7.01 21.85
C SER A 335 -19.20 -5.90 21.56
N GLU A 336 -18.80 -4.86 20.82
CA GLU A 336 -19.66 -3.78 20.33
C GLU A 336 -20.85 -4.34 19.52
N GLU A 337 -20.58 -5.25 18.59
CA GLU A 337 -21.59 -5.93 17.75
C GLU A 337 -22.45 -6.96 18.51
N CYS A 338 -22.30 -7.07 19.82
CA CYS A 338 -23.00 -8.02 20.67
C CYS A 338 -22.80 -9.51 20.39
N LYS A 339 -21.70 -9.84 19.71
CA LYS A 339 -21.28 -11.21 19.40
C LYS A 339 -20.51 -11.88 20.55
N VAL A 340 -19.85 -11.10 21.40
CA VAL A 340 -19.14 -11.58 22.60
C VAL A 340 -19.50 -10.77 23.87
N GLY A 341 -19.06 -11.26 25.03
CA GLY A 341 -19.17 -10.60 26.32
C GLY A 341 -18.37 -11.33 27.42
N TRP A 342 -18.33 -10.73 28.62
CA TRP A 342 -17.31 -11.08 29.62
C TRP A 342 -17.82 -11.88 30.83
N VAL A 343 -19.15 -12.03 30.96
CA VAL A 343 -19.79 -12.83 32.01
C VAL A 343 -20.86 -13.75 31.43
N LYS A 344 -21.26 -14.76 32.18
CA LYS A 344 -22.42 -15.57 31.78
C LYS A 344 -23.67 -14.70 31.67
N ASN A 345 -24.48 -14.97 30.64
CA ASN A 345 -25.67 -14.19 30.31
C ASN A 345 -25.38 -12.68 30.09
N TYR A 346 -24.20 -12.36 29.54
CA TYR A 346 -23.74 -10.97 29.32
C TYR A 346 -24.77 -10.04 28.65
N LYS A 347 -25.65 -10.56 27.79
CA LYS A 347 -26.72 -9.77 27.16
C LYS A 347 -27.74 -9.27 28.17
N SER A 348 -28.21 -10.16 29.06
CA SER A 348 -29.14 -9.79 30.13
C SER A 348 -28.48 -8.82 31.11
N LYS A 349 -27.22 -9.09 31.45
CA LYS A 349 -26.48 -8.24 32.38
C LYS A 349 -26.22 -6.82 31.86
N LEU A 350 -25.94 -6.69 30.56
CA LEU A 350 -25.84 -5.39 29.90
C LEU A 350 -27.15 -4.60 30.00
N ILE A 351 -28.30 -5.25 29.74
CA ILE A 351 -29.62 -4.60 29.85
C ILE A 351 -29.87 -4.09 31.26
N ASP A 352 -29.55 -4.89 32.28
CA ASP A 352 -29.73 -4.49 33.68
C ASP A 352 -28.80 -3.33 34.07
N TYR A 353 -27.55 -3.35 33.59
CA TYR A 353 -26.59 -2.25 33.78
C TYR A 353 -27.09 -0.94 33.14
N GLN A 354 -27.54 -0.99 31.89
CA GLN A 354 -28.08 0.16 31.16
C GLN A 354 -29.33 0.74 31.84
N ARG A 355 -30.19 -0.12 32.41
CA ARG A 355 -31.35 0.32 33.20
C ARG A 355 -30.91 1.11 34.43
N ILE A 356 -29.98 0.58 35.21
CA ILE A 356 -29.46 1.24 36.43
C ILE A 356 -28.77 2.57 36.08
N LYS A 357 -27.94 2.58 35.03
CA LYS A 357 -27.21 3.78 34.57
C LYS A 357 -28.16 4.88 34.09
N GLY A 358 -29.30 4.53 33.46
CA GLY A 358 -30.31 5.49 33.01
C GLY A 358 -31.21 6.04 34.13
N GLU A 359 -31.24 5.39 35.29
CA GLU A 359 -31.95 5.85 36.49
C GLU A 359 -31.06 6.73 37.40
N SER A 360 -29.74 6.76 37.13
CA SER A 360 -28.71 7.52 37.85
C SER A 360 -28.47 8.88 37.21
#